data_AF-A0AAW9NC99-F1
#
_entry.id   AF-A0AAW9NC99-F1
#
_cell.length_a   1.000
_cell.length_b   1.000
_cell.length_c   1.000
_cell.angle_alpha   90.00
_cell.angle_beta   90.00
_cell.angle_gamma   90.00
#
_symmetry.space_group_name_H-M   'P 1'
#
loop_
_entity.id
_entity.type
_entity.pdbx_description
1 polymer ?
#
loop_
_entity_poly.entity_id
_entity_poly.type
_entity_poly.pdbx_seq_one_letter_code
_entity_poly.pdbx_strand_id
1 'polypeptide(L)'
;MDCLWCNTPNVEESEKKDCYWIMPDGKRSIKVLQVPAINCPECGIYVSDSMNQKVDEALSIYDVSEYPDEFTYEQLLQAPVKKLFNWK
;
A
#
# COMPACT_ATOMS: atom_id res chain seq x y z
N MET A 1 17.41 -11.05 5.01
CA MET A 1 16.29 -12.01 4.90
C MET A 1 16.38 -12.69 3.53
N ASP A 2 15.58 -13.73 3.30
CA ASP A 2 15.48 -14.38 1.99
C ASP A 2 14.28 -13.83 1.21
N CYS A 3 14.38 -13.82 -0.12
CA CYS A 3 13.29 -13.39 -0.99
C CYS A 3 12.05 -14.26 -0.79
N LEU A 4 10.89 -13.64 -0.65
CA LEU A 4 9.61 -14.31 -0.43
C LEU A 4 9.12 -15.13 -1.65
N TRP A 5 9.68 -14.87 -2.84
CA TRP A 5 9.25 -15.53 -4.08
C TRP A 5 10.25 -16.56 -4.60
N CYS A 6 11.54 -16.23 -4.60
CA CYS A 6 12.57 -17.12 -5.17
C CYS A 6 13.55 -17.69 -4.12
N ASN A 7 13.41 -17.35 -2.83
CA ASN A 7 14.29 -17.75 -1.74
C ASN A 7 15.77 -17.31 -1.89
N THR A 8 16.10 -16.41 -2.82
CA THR A 8 17.45 -15.85 -2.92
C THR A 8 17.78 -15.02 -1.68
N PRO A 9 18.96 -15.21 -1.05
CA PRO A 9 19.36 -14.43 0.11
C PRO A 9 19.71 -12.99 -0.25
N ASN A 10 19.94 -12.15 0.76
CA ASN A 10 20.40 -10.75 0.63
C ASN A 10 19.39 -9.81 -0.05
N VAL A 11 18.10 -9.93 0.26
CA VAL A 11 17.13 -8.90 -0.16
C VAL A 11 17.14 -7.69 0.78
N GLU A 12 16.86 -6.51 0.21
CA GLU A 12 16.83 -5.22 0.92
C GLU A 12 15.38 -4.74 1.09
N GLU A 13 14.99 -4.29 2.29
CA GLU A 13 13.63 -3.81 2.59
C GLU A 13 13.49 -2.27 2.62
N SER A 14 14.55 -1.53 2.30
CA SER A 14 14.55 -0.06 2.35
C SER A 14 13.96 0.60 1.09
N GLU A 15 13.65 -0.19 0.06
CA GLU A 15 13.14 0.33 -1.19
C GLU A 15 11.68 0.77 -1.11
N LYS A 16 11.30 1.62 -2.06
CA LYS A 16 9.94 2.14 -2.19
C LYS A 16 9.44 1.96 -3.62
N LYS A 17 8.16 1.65 -3.76
CA LYS A 17 7.53 1.47 -5.06
C LYS A 17 6.20 2.22 -5.14
N ASP A 18 5.96 2.84 -6.27
CA ASP A 18 4.66 3.41 -6.60
C ASP A 18 3.78 2.33 -7.22
N CYS A 19 2.60 2.13 -6.65
CA CYS A 19 1.70 1.05 -7.04
C CYS A 19 0.27 1.57 -7.17
N TYR A 20 -0.54 0.88 -7.97
CA TYR A 20 -1.95 1.21 -8.16
C TYR A 20 -2.82 0.27 -7.33
N TRP A 21 -3.83 0.83 -6.67
CA TRP A 21 -4.87 0.08 -5.97
C TRP A 21 -6.24 0.43 -6.52
N ILE A 22 -7.12 -0.56 -6.58
CA ILE A 22 -8.54 -0.34 -6.79
C ILE A 22 -9.14 -0.02 -5.44
N MET A 23 -9.91 1.06 -5.35
CA MET A 23 -10.59 1.43 -4.11
C MET A 23 -11.55 0.29 -3.67
N PRO A 24 -11.79 0.10 -2.36
CA PRO A 24 -12.67 -0.97 -1.87
C PRO A 24 -14.11 -0.92 -2.41
N ASP A 25 -14.57 0.25 -2.86
CA ASP A 25 -15.88 0.42 -3.50
C ASP A 25 -15.89 0.06 -5.00
N GLY A 26 -14.73 -0.27 -5.57
CA GLY A 26 -14.54 -0.62 -6.97
C GLY A 26 -14.72 0.53 -7.96
N LYS A 27 -14.96 1.76 -7.50
CA LYS A 27 -15.36 2.87 -8.39
C LYS A 27 -14.20 3.57 -9.07
N ARG A 28 -13.04 3.62 -8.41
CA ARG A 28 -11.84 4.25 -8.96
C ARG A 28 -10.57 3.49 -8.58
N SER A 29 -9.54 3.65 -9.39
CA SER A 29 -8.18 3.27 -9.06
C SER A 29 -7.39 4.48 -8.61
N ILE A 30 -6.56 4.30 -7.59
CA ILE A 30 -5.64 5.31 -7.08
C ILE A 30 -4.20 4.83 -7.24
N LYS A 31 -3.26 5.76 -7.25
CA LYS A 31 -1.83 5.50 -7.23
C LYS A 31 -1.28 5.88 -5.87
N VAL A 32 -0.84 4.88 -5.12
CA VAL A 32 -0.19 5.08 -3.83
C VAL A 32 1.32 5.12 -4.07
N LEU A 33 1.92 6.28 -3.81
CA LEU A 33 3.33 6.53 -3.98
C LEU A 33 4.13 6.05 -2.77
N GLN A 34 5.39 5.72 -3.00
CA GLN A 34 6.35 5.46 -1.95
C GLN A 34 5.96 4.33 -0.96
N VAL A 35 5.29 3.29 -1.45
CA VAL A 35 4.93 2.13 -0.64
C VAL A 35 6.20 1.34 -0.31
N PRO A 36 6.42 0.93 0.96
CA PRO A 36 7.54 0.06 1.32
C PRO A 36 7.60 -1.19 0.44
N ALA A 37 8.79 -1.50 -0.07
CA ALA A 37 9.02 -2.57 -1.02
C ALA A 37 10.30 -3.33 -0.68
N ILE A 38 10.38 -4.54 -1.21
CA ILE A 38 11.54 -5.42 -1.12
C ILE A 38 12.27 -5.39 -2.46
N ASN A 39 13.59 -5.23 -2.42
CA ASN A 39 14.47 -5.35 -3.56
C ASN A 39 15.17 -6.70 -3.54
N CYS A 40 14.83 -7.56 -4.48
CA CYS A 40 15.53 -8.81 -4.70
C CYS A 40 16.46 -8.69 -5.91
N PRO A 41 17.73 -9.15 -5.80
CA PRO A 41 18.66 -9.11 -6.92
C PRO A 41 18.19 -9.94 -8.13
N GLU A 42 17.35 -10.96 -7.93
CA GLU A 42 16.84 -11.84 -8.98
C GLU A 42 15.43 -11.45 -9.46
N CYS A 43 14.52 -11.07 -8.55
CA CYS A 43 13.14 -10.74 -8.89
C CYS A 43 12.90 -9.24 -9.19
N GLY A 44 13.83 -8.37 -8.77
CA GLY A 44 13.66 -6.92 -8.76
C GLY A 44 12.85 -6.41 -7.56
N ILE A 45 12.28 -5.21 -7.71
CA ILE A 45 11.56 -4.51 -6.64
C ILE A 45 10.08 -4.90 -6.64
N TYR A 46 9.59 -5.41 -5.50
CA TYR A 46 8.20 -5.83 -5.31
C TYR A 46 7.64 -5.42 -3.95
N VAL A 47 6.32 -5.26 -3.87
CA VAL A 47 5.62 -5.05 -2.59
C VAL A 47 5.21 -6.42 -2.07
N SER A 48 5.55 -6.73 -0.82
CA SER A 48 5.22 -8.03 -0.22
C SER A 48 3.72 -8.19 0.00
N ASP A 49 3.23 -9.43 0.08
CA ASP A 49 1.81 -9.70 0.34
C ASP A 49 1.32 -9.08 1.65
N SER A 50 2.16 -9.10 2.69
CA SER A 50 1.86 -8.46 3.98
C SER A 50 1.76 -6.94 3.85
N MET A 51 2.52 -6.33 2.95
CA MET A 51 2.46 -4.89 2.70
C MET A 51 1.25 -4.55 1.82
N ASN A 52 0.92 -5.36 0.81
CA ASN A 52 -0.31 -5.22 0.03
C ASN A 52 -1.54 -5.24 0.95
N GLN A 53 -1.60 -6.21 1.87
CA GLN A 53 -2.68 -6.32 2.85
C GLN A 53 -2.80 -5.07 3.73
N LYS A 54 -1.68 -4.51 4.20
CA LYS A 54 -1.69 -3.27 5.00
C LYS A 54 -2.25 -2.08 4.22
N VAL A 55 -1.94 -1.95 2.93
CA VAL A 55 -2.49 -0.89 2.09
C VAL A 55 -3.99 -1.09 1.90
N ASP A 56 -4.44 -2.31 1.61
CA ASP A 56 -5.87 -2.63 1.45
C ASP A 56 -6.69 -2.35 2.73
N GLU A 57 -6.15 -2.74 3.89
CA GLU A 57 -6.76 -2.45 5.19
C GLU A 57 -6.81 -0.95 5.46
N ALA A 58 -5.72 -0.22 5.21
CA ALA A 58 -5.68 1.23 5.36
C ALA A 58 -6.71 1.93 4.45
N LEU A 59 -6.83 1.54 3.18
CA LEU A 59 -7.83 2.09 2.25
C LEU A 59 -9.28 1.74 2.67
N SER A 60 -9.46 0.64 3.40
CA SER A 60 -10.74 0.25 3.96
C SER A 60 -11.11 1.08 5.19
N ILE A 61 -10.12 1.45 6.03
CA ILE A 61 -10.29 2.16 7.30
C ILE A 61 -10.32 3.68 7.12
N TYR A 62 -9.42 4.24 6.32
CA TYR A 62 -9.20 5.68 6.23
C TYR A 62 -10.00 6.33 5.10
N ASP A 63 -10.55 7.50 5.40
CA ASP A 63 -11.33 8.29 4.48
C ASP A 63 -10.41 9.17 3.62
N VAL A 64 -10.20 8.68 2.40
CA VAL A 64 -9.44 9.35 1.34
C VAL A 64 -10.37 9.81 0.20
N SER A 65 -11.66 10.00 0.47
CA SER A 65 -12.65 10.43 -0.54
C SER A 65 -12.28 11.76 -1.20
N GLU A 66 -11.77 12.70 -0.40
CA GLU A 66 -11.35 14.04 -0.87
C GLU A 66 -9.90 14.08 -1.38
N TYR A 67 -9.18 12.96 -1.37
CA TYR A 67 -7.80 12.91 -1.85
C TYR A 67 -7.77 12.85 -3.39
N PRO A 68 -6.73 13.43 -4.02
CA PRO A 68 -6.47 13.21 -5.44
C PRO A 68 -6.25 11.72 -5.73
N ASP A 69 -6.28 11.32 -7.00
CA ASP A 69 -6.04 9.92 -7.40
C ASP A 69 -4.58 9.48 -7.21
N GLU A 70 -3.68 10.38 -6.80
CA GLU A 70 -2.28 10.09 -6.49
C GLU A 70 -1.86 10.71 -5.15
N PHE A 71 -1.35 9.89 -4.22
CA PHE A 71 -0.84 10.34 -2.92
C PHE A 71 0.12 9.31 -2.32
N THR A 72 0.92 9.70 -1.32
CA THR A 72 1.89 8.81 -0.69
C THR A 72 1.27 7.86 0.33
N TYR A 73 1.92 6.72 0.58
CA TYR A 73 1.53 5.80 1.65
C TYR A 73 1.51 6.47 3.03
N GLU A 74 2.41 7.43 3.28
CA GLU A 74 2.40 8.19 4.53
C GLU A 74 1.16 9.07 4.68
N GLN A 75 0.76 9.77 3.61
CA GLN A 75 -0.48 10.56 3.59
C GLN A 75 -1.74 9.70 3.79
N LEU A 76 -1.73 8.45 3.30
CA LEU A 76 -2.80 7.47 3.56
C LEU A 76 -2.93 7.18 5.05
N LEU A 77 -1.80 6.94 5.74
CA LEU A 77 -1.82 6.61 7.17
C LEU A 77 -2.19 7.80 8.07
N GLN A 78 -2.04 9.02 7.57
CA GLN A 78 -2.42 10.26 8.27
C GLN A 78 -3.87 10.70 7.99
N ALA A 79 -4.56 10.02 7.08
CA ALA A 79 -5.93 10.34 6.72
C ALA A 79 -6.91 10.09 7.90
N PRO A 80 -8.05 10.81 7.94
CA PRO A 80 -9.04 10.60 8.98
C PRO A 80 -9.66 9.19 8.88
N VAL A 81 -10.04 8.60 10.02
CA VAL A 81 -10.74 7.30 10.04
C VAL A 81 -12.19 7.48 9.55
N LYS A 82 -12.68 6.57 8.70
CA LYS A 82 -14.06 6.58 8.23
C LYS A 82 -15.04 6.47 9.39
N LYS A 83 -16.03 7.36 9.42
CA LYS A 83 -17.15 7.27 10.36
C LYS A 83 -18.19 6.30 9.81
N LEU A 84 -17.97 5.00 10.02
CA LEU A 84 -18.88 3.95 9.55
C LEU A 84 -20.20 3.91 10.33
N PHE A 85 -20.20 4.40 11.57
CA PHE A 85 -21.38 4.39 12.43
C PHE A 85 -21.66 5.80 12.95
N ASN A 86 -22.75 6.39 12.49
CA ASN A 86 -23.34 7.57 13.13
C ASN A 86 -24.38 7.07 14.14
N TRP A 87 -23.97 6.89 15.39
CA TRP A 87 -24.93 6.69 16.47
C TRP A 87 -25.66 8.03 16.72
N LYS A 88 -26.98 8.02 16.54
CA LYS A 88 -27.89 9.10 16.90
C LYS A 88 -28.34 8.92 18.34
#